data_AF-A0A2V6NS05-F1
#
_entry.id   AF-A0A2V6NS05-F1
#
_cell.length_a   1.000
_cell.length_b   1.000
_cell.length_c   1.000
_cell.angle_alpha   90.00
_cell.angle_beta   90.00
_cell.angle_gamma   90.00
#
_symmetry.space_group_name_H-M   'P 1'
#
loop_
_entity.id
_entity.type
_entity.pdbx_description
1 polymer ?
#
loop_
_entity_poly.entity_id
_entity_poly.type
_entity_poly.pdbx_seq_one_letter_code
_entity_poly.pdbx_strand_id
1 'polypeptide(L)'
;MALLAVGCAHEKPHVSVPEAPPVPLTYTLVHCHDGTGHIAGSVPWILGGTCCCTPTREMFEVHRAEKTVPEDMTYEAYMALYAGKGIQVGPAHSGCNNRCEFGPHVVFGGKCMAAPTPGTANYEEVSIGHRIPAH
;
A
#
# COMPACT_ATOMS: atom_id res chain seq x y z
N MET A 1 -23.92 44.53 -30.71
CA MET A 1 -22.99 44.49 -29.56
C MET A 1 -22.89 43.05 -29.09
N ALA A 2 -21.81 42.35 -29.43
CA ALA A 2 -21.52 41.02 -28.92
C ALA A 2 -20.18 41.09 -28.18
N LEU A 3 -20.21 40.99 -26.86
CA LEU A 3 -19.00 40.82 -26.05
C LEU A 3 -18.65 39.33 -26.03
N LEU A 4 -17.52 38.97 -26.64
CA LEU A 4 -16.83 37.72 -26.37
C LEU A 4 -15.92 37.95 -25.15
N ALA A 5 -16.33 37.46 -23.98
CA ALA A 5 -15.47 37.37 -22.82
C ALA A 5 -14.65 36.08 -22.93
N VAL A 6 -13.41 36.21 -23.40
CA VAL A 6 -12.38 35.17 -23.30
C VAL A 6 -11.96 35.08 -21.84
N GLY A 7 -12.37 34.00 -21.16
CA GLY A 7 -11.87 33.68 -19.83
C GLY A 7 -10.48 33.06 -19.93
N CYS A 8 -9.43 33.87 -19.74
CA CYS A 8 -8.07 33.36 -19.55
C CYS A 8 -7.97 32.69 -18.17
N ALA A 9 -7.97 31.36 -18.14
CA ALA A 9 -7.57 30.60 -16.96
C ALA A 9 -6.06 30.82 -16.75
N HIS A 10 -5.70 31.56 -15.69
CA HIS A 10 -4.30 31.62 -15.25
C HIS A 10 -3.94 30.27 -14.63
N GLU A 11 -3.16 29.47 -15.35
CA GLU A 11 -2.46 28.32 -14.79
C GLU A 11 -1.56 28.81 -13.65
N LYS A 12 -1.73 28.23 -12.45
CA LYS A 12 -0.83 28.51 -11.33
C LYS A 12 0.57 27.99 -11.72
N PRO A 13 1.64 28.76 -11.52
CA PRO A 13 2.99 28.28 -11.77
C PRO A 13 3.22 27.01 -10.94
N HIS A 14 3.56 25.91 -11.62
CA HIS A 14 4.13 24.75 -10.95
C HIS A 14 5.48 25.18 -10.38
N VAL A 15 5.52 25.41 -9.06
CA VAL A 15 6.78 25.56 -8.35
C VAL A 15 7.44 24.18 -8.39
N SER A 16 8.48 24.05 -9.21
CA SER A 16 9.39 22.92 -9.17
C SER A 16 10.13 22.97 -7.84
N VAL A 17 9.65 22.20 -6.87
CA VAL A 17 10.39 21.91 -5.65
C VAL A 17 11.65 21.13 -6.08
N PRO A 18 12.86 21.57 -5.71
CA PRO A 18 14.06 20.79 -5.97
C PRO A 18 13.89 19.41 -5.36
N GLU A 19 14.07 18.36 -6.17
CA GLU A 19 14.11 16.98 -5.70
C GLU A 19 15.24 16.89 -4.68
N ALA A 20 14.89 16.76 -3.39
CA ALA A 20 15.88 16.56 -2.36
C ALA A 20 16.67 15.29 -2.72
N PRO A 21 18.01 15.28 -2.59
CA PRO A 21 18.78 14.07 -2.83
C PRO A 21 18.23 12.98 -1.91
N PRO A 22 18.07 11.73 -2.40
CA PRO A 22 17.58 10.66 -1.56
C PRO A 22 18.57 10.50 -0.41
N VAL A 23 18.15 10.91 0.78
CA VAL A 23 18.86 10.53 2.01
C VAL A 23 18.73 9.01 2.04
N PRO A 24 19.83 8.24 2.02
CA PRO A 24 19.74 6.81 2.16
C PRO A 24 19.34 6.54 3.60
N LEU A 25 18.04 6.56 3.85
CA LEU A 25 17.51 6.01 5.08
C LEU A 25 17.82 4.51 4.99
N THR A 26 18.82 4.06 5.76
CA THR A 26 19.03 2.63 6.00
C THR A 26 17.92 2.16 6.93
N TYR A 27 16.67 2.25 6.49
CA TYR A 27 15.56 1.66 7.21
C TYR A 27 15.52 0.16 6.92
N THR A 28 15.35 -0.62 7.98
CA THR A 28 15.05 -2.04 7.83
C THR A 28 13.62 -2.15 7.35
N LEU A 29 13.42 -2.79 6.19
CA LEU A 29 12.08 -3.05 5.69
C LEU A 29 11.42 -4.10 6.57
N VAL A 30 10.28 -3.74 7.16
CA VAL A 30 9.51 -4.59 8.09
C VAL A 30 8.37 -5.29 7.36
N HIS A 31 7.65 -4.55 6.51
CA HIS A 31 6.48 -5.03 5.77
C HIS A 31 6.77 -5.07 4.27
N CYS A 32 6.61 -6.23 3.63
CA CYS A 32 6.55 -6.30 2.18
C CYS A 32 5.15 -5.94 1.65
N HIS A 33 5.12 -5.29 0.49
CA HIS A 33 3.92 -5.07 -0.31
C HIS A 33 4.30 -5.01 -1.80
N ASP A 34 3.33 -4.86 -2.70
CA ASP A 34 3.57 -4.97 -4.15
C ASP A 34 4.62 -3.97 -4.69
N GLY A 35 4.82 -2.85 -3.98
CA GLY A 35 5.80 -1.83 -4.33
C GLY A 35 7.23 -2.18 -3.90
N THR A 36 7.41 -2.97 -2.84
CA THR A 36 8.73 -3.38 -2.31
C THR A 36 9.15 -4.76 -2.81
N GLY A 37 8.18 -5.56 -3.28
CA GLY A 37 8.34 -6.98 -3.53
C GLY A 37 8.15 -7.81 -2.25
N HIS A 38 7.76 -9.08 -2.43
CA HIS A 38 7.60 -10.05 -1.35
C HIS A 38 8.94 -10.38 -0.69
N ILE A 39 8.95 -10.46 0.64
CA ILE A 39 10.09 -10.98 1.41
C ILE A 39 9.82 -12.45 1.74
N ALA A 40 10.70 -13.33 1.27
CA ALA A 40 10.59 -14.77 1.50
C ALA A 40 10.43 -15.12 2.99
N GLY A 41 9.47 -16.00 3.29
CA GLY A 41 9.16 -16.44 4.65
C GLY A 41 8.27 -15.48 5.44
N SER A 42 7.86 -14.35 4.85
CA SER A 42 6.94 -13.42 5.51
C SER A 42 5.54 -14.03 5.59
N VAL A 43 4.99 -14.05 6.80
CA VAL A 43 3.61 -14.48 7.05
C VAL A 43 2.64 -13.41 6.57
N PRO A 44 1.50 -13.76 5.93
CA PRO A 44 0.45 -12.80 5.57
C PRO A 44 0.00 -11.97 6.78
N TRP A 45 -0.17 -10.67 6.59
CA TRP A 45 -0.63 -9.76 7.64
C TRP A 45 -1.96 -10.21 8.25
N ILE A 46 -2.86 -10.78 7.43
CA ILE A 46 -4.15 -11.28 7.88
C ILE A 46 -4.05 -12.41 8.91
N LEU A 47 -2.91 -13.11 8.93
CA LEU A 47 -2.56 -14.18 9.86
C LEU A 47 -1.60 -13.72 10.97
N GLY A 48 -1.42 -12.39 11.13
CA GLY A 48 -0.57 -11.80 12.16
C GLY A 48 0.89 -11.60 11.75
N GLY A 49 1.22 -11.76 10.47
CA GLY A 49 2.56 -11.51 9.94
C GLY A 49 2.78 -10.09 9.40
N THR A 50 3.78 -9.95 8.54
CA THR A 50 4.20 -8.65 7.98
C THR A 50 3.94 -8.50 6.48
N CYS A 51 3.58 -9.57 5.75
CA CYS A 51 3.31 -9.52 4.33
C CYS A 51 1.97 -8.83 4.02
N CYS A 52 2.05 -7.69 3.35
CA CYS A 52 0.93 -6.89 2.86
C CYS A 52 0.85 -6.88 1.33
N CYS A 53 1.49 -7.84 0.64
CA CYS A 53 1.30 -8.03 -0.80
C CYS A 53 -0.17 -8.31 -1.10
N THR A 54 -0.64 -7.89 -2.28
CA THR A 54 -2.02 -8.14 -2.70
C THR A 54 -2.28 -9.64 -2.65
N PRO A 55 -3.33 -10.11 -1.93
CA PRO A 55 -3.60 -11.53 -1.75
C PRO A 55 -4.22 -12.15 -3.00
N THR A 56 -3.51 -12.13 -4.13
CA THR A 56 -3.92 -12.84 -5.34
C THR A 56 -3.75 -14.35 -5.16
N ARG A 57 -4.28 -15.14 -6.09
CA ARG A 57 -4.09 -16.60 -6.08
C ARG A 57 -2.61 -16.96 -6.22
N GLU A 58 -1.87 -16.24 -7.06
CA GLU A 58 -0.43 -16.42 -7.23
C GLU A 58 0.33 -16.16 -5.92
N MET A 59 -0.01 -15.07 -5.23
CA MET A 59 0.62 -14.75 -3.95
C MET A 59 0.30 -15.78 -2.87
N PHE A 60 -0.93 -16.31 -2.88
CA PHE A 60 -1.32 -17.40 -2.00
C PHE A 60 -0.51 -18.68 -2.24
N GLU A 61 -0.24 -19.05 -3.50
CA GLU A 61 0.60 -20.22 -3.80
C GLU A 61 2.06 -20.02 -3.35
N VAL A 62 2.59 -18.79 -3.39
CA VAL A 62 3.90 -18.48 -2.80
C VAL A 62 3.86 -18.70 -1.29
N HIS A 63 2.85 -18.18 -0.58
CA HIS A 63 2.73 -18.39 0.86
C HIS A 63 2.61 -19.89 1.22
N ARG A 64 1.90 -20.68 0.40
CA ARG A 64 1.83 -22.14 0.59
C ARG A 64 3.18 -22.82 0.39
N ALA A 65 3.90 -22.46 -0.67
CA ALA A 65 5.24 -22.99 -0.94
C ALA A 65 6.24 -22.66 0.18
N GLU A 66 6.11 -21.47 0.77
CA GLU A 66 6.93 -21.01 1.90
C GLU A 66 6.45 -21.49 3.27
N LYS A 67 5.32 -22.22 3.33
CA LYS A 67 4.69 -22.71 4.57
C LYS A 67 4.34 -21.59 5.56
N THR A 68 3.97 -20.42 5.04
CA THR A 68 3.58 -19.25 5.83
C THR A 68 2.06 -19.09 5.98
N VAL A 69 1.30 -20.04 5.42
CA VAL A 69 -0.14 -20.26 5.65
C VAL A 69 -0.37 -21.72 6.09
N PRO A 70 -1.47 -22.03 6.80
CA PRO A 70 -1.81 -23.41 7.15
C PRO A 70 -1.93 -24.31 5.91
N GLU A 71 -1.45 -25.55 6.00
CA GLU A 71 -1.36 -26.48 4.85
C GLU A 71 -2.73 -26.83 4.23
N ASP A 72 -3.77 -26.86 5.06
CA ASP A 72 -5.16 -27.19 4.71
C ASP A 72 -5.99 -25.96 4.30
N MET A 73 -5.43 -24.76 4.38
CA MET A 73 -6.12 -23.54 3.99
C MET A 73 -6.33 -23.52 2.47
N THR A 74 -7.54 -23.15 2.03
CA THR A 74 -7.83 -22.87 0.62
C THR A 74 -7.69 -21.38 0.32
N TYR A 75 -7.53 -21.03 -0.95
CA TYR A 75 -7.50 -19.62 -1.37
C TYR A 75 -8.80 -18.89 -1.01
N GLU A 76 -9.94 -19.58 -1.13
CA GLU A 76 -11.25 -19.02 -0.81
C GLU A 76 -11.38 -18.74 0.69
N ALA A 77 -10.90 -19.65 1.55
CA ALA A 77 -10.83 -19.42 3.00
C ALA A 77 -9.88 -18.29 3.35
N TYR A 78 -8.72 -18.20 2.68
CA TYR A 78 -7.76 -17.12 2.83
C TYR A 78 -8.38 -15.76 2.51
N MET A 79 -9.07 -15.63 1.37
CA MET A 79 -9.77 -14.40 0.98
C MET A 79 -10.94 -14.06 1.90
N ALA A 80 -11.65 -15.06 2.43
CA ALA A 80 -12.72 -14.85 3.40
C ALA A 80 -12.23 -14.16 4.68
N LEU A 81 -10.97 -14.35 5.09
CA LEU A 81 -10.39 -13.65 6.25
C LEU A 81 -10.30 -12.13 6.00
N TYR A 82 -9.84 -11.72 4.82
CA TYR A 82 -9.77 -10.32 4.42
C TYR A 82 -11.16 -9.69 4.35
N ALA A 83 -12.09 -10.37 3.68
CA ALA A 83 -13.47 -9.92 3.56
C ALA A 83 -14.15 -9.81 4.93
N GLY A 84 -13.95 -10.79 5.81
CA GLY A 84 -14.51 -10.80 7.17
C GLY A 84 -14.01 -9.66 8.06
N LYS A 85 -12.81 -9.13 7.81
CA LYS A 85 -12.28 -7.91 8.47
C LYS A 85 -12.63 -6.62 7.73
N GLY A 86 -13.29 -6.71 6.58
CA GLY A 86 -13.61 -5.57 5.72
C GLY A 86 -12.39 -4.89 5.10
N ILE A 87 -11.27 -5.61 4.97
CA ILE A 87 -10.04 -5.08 4.38
C ILE A 87 -10.23 -4.95 2.87
N GLN A 88 -9.86 -3.78 2.35
CA GLN A 88 -9.89 -3.46 0.94
C GLN A 88 -8.57 -3.86 0.30
N VAL A 89 -8.63 -4.83 -0.60
CA VAL A 89 -7.48 -5.44 -1.25
C VAL A 89 -7.48 -5.14 -2.76
N GLY A 90 -6.30 -5.19 -3.38
CA GLY A 90 -6.17 -5.14 -4.83
C GLY A 90 -6.77 -6.37 -5.53
N PRO A 91 -6.98 -6.31 -6.86
CA PRO A 91 -6.83 -5.12 -7.70
C PRO A 91 -8.01 -4.14 -7.60
N ALA A 92 -9.13 -4.52 -6.98
CA ALA A 92 -10.33 -3.70 -6.85
C ALA A 92 -10.11 -2.42 -6.02
N HIS A 93 -9.12 -2.43 -5.13
CA HIS A 93 -8.69 -1.27 -4.36
C HIS A 93 -7.21 -0.97 -4.59
N SER A 94 -6.90 0.10 -5.34
CA SER A 94 -5.52 0.51 -5.66
C SER A 94 -5.42 2.02 -5.91
N GLY A 95 -4.19 2.54 -6.03
CA GLY A 95 -3.94 3.93 -6.45
C GLY A 95 -4.30 5.03 -5.44
N CYS A 96 -4.80 4.68 -4.25
CA CYS A 96 -5.22 5.65 -3.24
C CYS A 96 -4.06 6.19 -2.38
N ASN A 97 -2.86 5.63 -2.53
CA ASN A 97 -1.69 5.91 -1.70
C ASN A 97 -2.02 5.90 -0.19
N ASN A 98 -2.88 4.98 0.26
CA ASN A 98 -3.38 4.84 1.63
C ASN A 98 -4.12 6.07 2.20
N ARG A 99 -4.74 6.87 1.32
CA ARG A 99 -5.58 8.02 1.66
C ARG A 99 -7.01 7.83 1.14
N CYS A 100 -7.58 6.65 1.33
CA CYS A 100 -8.94 6.33 0.88
C CYS A 100 -9.97 6.48 2.01
N GLU A 101 -11.25 6.39 1.65
CA GLU A 101 -12.38 6.46 2.59
C GLU A 101 -12.41 5.32 3.63
N PHE A 102 -11.70 4.21 3.37
CA PHE A 102 -11.62 3.06 4.26
C PHE A 102 -10.58 3.23 5.39
N GLY A 103 -10.01 4.42 5.52
CA GLY A 103 -9.02 4.76 6.53
C GLY A 103 -7.57 4.45 6.10
N PRO A 104 -6.62 4.45 7.05
CA PRO A 104 -5.21 4.27 6.73
C PRO A 104 -4.90 2.84 6.26
N HIS A 105 -3.63 2.60 5.93
CA HIS A 105 -3.14 1.25 5.63
C HIS A 105 -3.36 0.32 6.84
N VAL A 106 -3.53 -0.99 6.60
CA VAL A 106 -3.72 -2.00 7.66
C VAL A 106 -2.60 -2.02 8.71
N VAL A 107 -1.38 -1.67 8.30
CA VAL A 107 -0.21 -1.52 9.19
C VAL A 107 -0.44 -0.47 10.27
N PHE A 108 -1.30 0.51 10.02
CA PHE A 108 -1.70 1.55 10.98
C PHE A 108 -3.10 1.34 11.54
N GLY A 109 -3.62 0.11 11.50
CA GLY A 109 -4.93 -0.25 12.06
C GLY A 109 -6.13 0.13 11.20
N GLY A 110 -5.93 0.55 9.96
CA GLY A 110 -7.02 0.83 9.02
C GLY A 110 -7.47 -0.40 8.23
N LYS A 111 -8.22 -0.17 7.14
CA LYS A 111 -8.75 -1.24 6.27
C LYS A 111 -8.18 -1.20 4.85
N CYS A 112 -7.34 -0.23 4.51
CA CYS A 112 -6.70 -0.17 3.21
C CYS A 112 -5.51 -1.14 3.16
N MET A 113 -5.44 -2.03 2.17
CA MET A 113 -4.23 -2.82 1.88
C MET A 113 -3.69 -2.55 0.47
N ALA A 114 -4.06 -1.41 -0.13
CA ALA A 114 -3.45 -0.99 -1.39
C ALA A 114 -1.98 -0.67 -1.16
N ALA A 115 -1.10 -1.10 -2.07
CA ALA A 115 0.28 -0.70 -2.03
C ALA A 115 0.40 0.85 -2.14
N PRO A 116 1.16 1.50 -1.24
CA PRO A 116 1.46 2.92 -1.37
C PRO A 116 2.33 3.19 -2.61
N THR A 117 2.29 4.44 -3.08
CA THR A 117 3.05 4.90 -4.23
C THR A 117 4.53 5.05 -3.87
N PRO A 118 5.46 4.38 -4.58
CA PRO A 118 6.89 4.54 -4.38
C PRO A 118 7.35 6.01 -4.36
N GLY A 119 8.31 6.34 -3.50
CA GLY A 119 8.84 7.70 -3.33
C GLY A 119 7.94 8.63 -2.51
N THR A 120 6.87 8.13 -1.89
CA THR A 120 6.02 8.91 -0.97
C THR A 120 6.27 8.54 0.48
N ALA A 121 5.98 9.46 1.41
CA ALA A 121 6.10 9.18 2.85
C ALA A 121 5.29 7.93 3.26
N ASN A 122 4.07 7.73 2.73
CA ASN A 122 3.27 6.54 3.02
C ASN A 122 3.96 5.24 2.58
N TYR A 123 4.73 5.27 1.50
CA TYR A 123 5.52 4.10 1.06
C TYR A 123 6.58 3.75 2.08
N GLU A 124 7.34 4.74 2.54
CA GLU A 124 8.37 4.55 3.55
C GLU A 124 7.74 4.08 4.87
N GLU A 125 6.74 4.81 5.36
CA GLU A 125 6.07 4.54 6.64
C GLU A 125 5.43 3.15 6.68
N VAL A 126 4.75 2.71 5.62
CA VAL A 126 4.18 1.37 5.54
C VAL A 126 5.29 0.32 5.51
N SER A 127 6.35 0.55 4.72
CA SER A 127 7.49 -0.37 4.63
C SER A 127 8.17 -0.58 5.98
N ILE A 128 8.26 0.46 6.82
CA ILE A 128 8.95 0.42 8.13
C ILE A 128 8.02 0.22 9.33
N GLY A 129 6.71 0.18 9.11
CA GLY A 129 5.71 -0.10 10.15
C GLY A 129 5.39 1.05 11.11
N HIS A 130 5.87 2.28 10.87
CA HIS A 130 5.60 3.42 11.74
C HIS A 130 5.55 4.74 10.98
N ARG A 131 4.83 5.72 11.54
CA ARG A 131 4.75 7.08 10.98
C ARG A 131 6.03 7.84 11.24
N ILE A 132 6.51 8.58 10.24
CA ILE A 132 7.65 9.47 10.38
C ILE A 132 7.08 10.83 10.84
N PRO A 133 7.53 11.39 11.97
CA PRO A 133 7.06 12.69 12.43
C PRO A 133 7.26 13.76 11.36
N ALA A 134 6.24 14.58 11.09
CA ALA A 134 6.40 15.75 10.25
C ALA A 134 7.38 16.72 10.94
N HIS A 135 8.41 17.14 10.20
CA HIS A 135 9.36 18.18 10.63
C HIS A 135 8.74 19.57 10.57
#